data_AF-T1AYG8-F1
#
_entry.id   AF-T1AYG8-F1
#
_cell.length_a   1.000
_cell.length_b   1.000
_cell.length_c   1.000
_cell.angle_alpha   90.00
_cell.angle_beta   90.00
_cell.angle_gamma   90.00
#
_symmetry.space_group_name_H-M   'P 1'
#
loop_
_entity.id
_entity.type
_entity.pdbx_description
1 polymer ?
#
loop_
_entity_poly.entity_id
_entity_poly.type
_entity_poly.pdbx_seq_one_letter_code
_entity_poly.pdbx_strand_id
1 'polypeptide(L)'
;MREAGALFSTPTYIFVGTMVALIVVGLIRSLTGAVHHAIGVYPPIPHPAEALTPFLILTAFASGCSSMTGIEAVSNSVRSFRQPQGRNAARTLTLLGAVLVVLFLGVTLLDVIYGVGPRPSGSPTVL
;
A
#
# COMPACT_ATOMS: atom_id res chain seq x y z
N MET A 1 12.24 -22.70 17.75
CA MET A 1 12.30 -21.25 17.44
C MET A 1 12.57 -20.94 15.95
N ARG A 2 13.28 -21.77 15.16
CA ARG A 2 13.48 -21.53 13.70
C ARG A 2 12.27 -21.86 12.81
N GLU A 3 11.31 -22.65 13.27
CA GLU A 3 10.17 -23.12 12.48
C GLU A 3 9.04 -22.08 12.34
N ALA A 4 8.75 -21.32 13.40
CA ALA A 4 7.67 -20.32 13.36
C ALA A 4 7.95 -19.21 12.32
N GLY A 5 9.20 -18.72 12.24
CA GLY A 5 9.57 -17.66 11.29
C GLY A 5 9.46 -18.06 9.81
N ALA A 6 9.58 -19.35 9.48
CA ALA A 6 9.41 -19.87 8.13
C ALA A 6 7.93 -20.06 7.76
N LEU A 7 7.10 -20.45 8.74
CA LEU A 7 5.67 -20.63 8.53
C LEU A 7 4.94 -19.29 8.33
N PHE A 8 5.39 -18.23 9.01
CA PHE A 8 4.83 -16.87 8.87
C PHE A 8 5.43 -16.06 7.71
N SER A 9 6.56 -16.47 7.12
CA SER A 9 7.14 -15.74 5.97
C SER A 9 6.49 -16.12 4.64
N THR A 10 5.98 -17.35 4.53
CA THR A 10 5.36 -17.86 3.30
C THR A 10 4.16 -17.01 2.85
N PRO A 11 3.18 -16.66 3.73
CA PRO A 11 2.07 -15.80 3.35
C PRO A 11 2.51 -14.40 2.90
N THR A 12 3.53 -13.83 3.56
CA THR A 12 4.03 -12.49 3.23
C THR A 12 4.67 -12.45 1.84
N TYR A 13 5.49 -13.44 1.50
CA TYR A 13 6.11 -13.50 0.17
C TYR A 13 5.08 -13.72 -0.94
N ILE A 14 4.08 -14.56 -0.68
CA ILE A 14 2.97 -14.76 -1.63
C ILE A 14 2.21 -13.45 -1.81
N PHE A 15 1.85 -12.76 -0.73
CA PHE A 15 1.14 -11.47 -0.80
C PHE A 15 1.91 -10.42 -1.60
N VAL A 16 3.21 -10.25 -1.33
CA VAL A 16 4.02 -9.28 -2.08
C VAL A 16 4.10 -9.69 -3.56
N GLY A 17 4.29 -10.98 -3.85
CA GLY A 17 4.33 -11.49 -5.21
C GLY A 17 3.02 -11.26 -5.98
N THR A 18 1.87 -11.55 -5.35
CA THR A 18 0.56 -11.34 -5.96
C THR A 18 0.23 -9.87 -6.15
N MET A 19 0.59 -9.00 -5.19
CA MET A 19 0.43 -7.55 -5.34
C MET A 19 1.27 -6.99 -6.48
N VAL A 20 2.55 -7.37 -6.58
CA VAL A 20 3.40 -6.95 -7.70
C VAL A 20 2.84 -7.46 -9.02
N ALA A 21 2.40 -8.72 -9.09
CA ALA A 21 1.77 -9.27 -10.29
C ALA A 21 0.50 -8.51 -10.67
N LEU A 22 -0.36 -8.20 -9.70
CA LEU A 22 -1.57 -7.39 -9.91
C LEU A 22 -1.21 -6.02 -10.51
N ILE A 23 -0.19 -5.35 -9.93
CA ILE A 23 0.25 -4.03 -10.40
C ILE A 23 0.76 -4.11 -11.83
N VAL A 24 1.66 -5.04 -12.13
CA VAL A 24 2.24 -5.21 -13.47
C VAL A 24 1.16 -5.56 -14.49
N VAL A 25 0.28 -6.51 -14.20
CA VAL A 25 -0.79 -6.92 -15.10
C VAL A 25 -1.76 -5.77 -15.34
N GLY A 26 -2.16 -5.02 -14.31
CA GLY A 26 -3.04 -3.88 -14.46
C GLY A 26 -2.40 -2.73 -15.26
N LEU A 27 -1.10 -2.48 -15.09
CA LEU A 27 -0.37 -1.51 -15.91
C LEU A 27 -0.27 -1.95 -17.38
N ILE A 28 0.02 -3.22 -17.67
CA ILE A 28 0.03 -3.74 -19.05
C ILE A 28 -1.35 -3.64 -19.68
N ARG A 29 -2.42 -3.98 -18.94
CA ARG A 29 -3.80 -3.83 -19.40
C ARG A 29 -4.18 -2.37 -19.65
N SER A 30 -3.64 -1.44 -18.85
CA SER A 30 -3.75 0.00 -19.08
C SER A 30 -3.14 0.43 -20.41
N LEU A 31 -1.89 0.04 -20.66
CA LEU A 31 -1.15 0.42 -21.87
C LEU A 31 -1.72 -0.20 -23.15
N THR A 32 -2.31 -1.39 -23.06
CA THR A 32 -2.92 -2.10 -24.20
C THR A 32 -4.34 -1.65 -24.51
N GLY A 33 -4.88 -0.66 -23.77
CA GLY A 33 -6.26 -0.19 -23.94
C GLY A 33 -7.33 -1.18 -23.48
N ALA A 34 -6.95 -2.29 -22.84
CA ALA A 34 -7.85 -3.30 -22.29
C ALA A 34 -8.40 -2.90 -20.90
N VAL A 35 -8.54 -1.59 -20.66
CA VAL A 35 -9.11 -1.02 -19.44
C VAL A 35 -10.62 -1.13 -19.54
N HIS A 36 -11.18 -2.04 -18.76
CA HIS A 36 -12.59 -1.93 -18.40
C HIS A 36 -12.64 -0.94 -17.25
N HIS A 37 -13.06 0.29 -17.53
CA HIS A 37 -13.38 1.23 -16.47
C HIS A 37 -14.39 0.55 -15.56
N ALA A 38 -14.10 0.52 -14.26
CA ALA A 38 -15.12 0.13 -13.30
C ALA A 38 -16.28 1.09 -13.53
N ILE A 39 -17.44 0.55 -13.91
CA ILE A 39 -18.63 1.32 -14.27
C ILE A 39 -19.16 1.96 -12.97
N GLY A 40 -18.47 2.99 -12.49
CA GLY A 40 -18.94 3.93 -11.50
C GLY A 40 -19.25 5.18 -12.30
N VAL A 41 -20.54 5.48 -12.47
CA VAL A 41 -20.96 6.83 -12.83
C VAL A 41 -20.36 7.73 -11.76
N TYR A 42 -19.27 8.43 -12.08
CA TYR A 42 -18.78 9.48 -11.22
C TYR A 42 -19.91 10.50 -11.12
N PRO A 43 -20.51 10.73 -9.94
CA PRO A 43 -21.27 11.95 -9.80
C PRO A 43 -20.30 13.08 -10.17
N PRO A 44 -20.73 14.06 -11.00
CA PRO A 44 -19.89 15.22 -11.29
C PRO A 44 -19.35 15.72 -9.96
N ILE A 45 -18.02 15.82 -9.85
CA ILE A 45 -17.33 16.31 -8.66
C ILE A 45 -18.13 17.53 -8.21
N PRO A 46 -18.89 17.46 -7.10
CA PRO A 46 -19.51 18.65 -6.58
C PRO A 46 -18.34 19.60 -6.42
N HIS A 47 -18.42 20.78 -7.02
CA HIS A 47 -17.43 21.86 -6.87
C HIS A 47 -16.76 21.76 -5.50
N PRO A 48 -15.43 21.89 -5.37
CA PRO A 48 -14.75 21.73 -4.09
C PRO A 48 -15.34 22.72 -3.08
N ALA A 49 -16.38 22.29 -2.38
CA ALA A 49 -17.18 23.10 -1.47
C ALA A 49 -16.68 22.89 -0.03
N GLU A 50 -15.84 21.87 0.18
CA GLU A 50 -14.98 21.79 1.33
C GLU A 50 -13.64 22.42 0.97
N ALA A 51 -13.31 23.51 1.65
CA ALA A 51 -11.97 24.04 1.63
C ALA A 51 -11.00 22.93 2.03
N LEU A 52 -9.89 22.78 1.29
CA LEU A 52 -8.75 21.98 1.76
C LEU A 52 -8.28 22.59 3.08
N THR A 53 -8.77 22.06 4.19
CA THR A 53 -8.37 22.54 5.51
C THR A 53 -7.07 21.84 5.90
N PRO A 54 -6.18 22.52 6.64
CA PRO A 54 -5.03 21.85 7.23
C PRO A 54 -5.46 20.65 8.10
N PHE A 55 -6.67 20.69 8.67
CA PHE A 55 -7.27 19.59 9.41
C PHE A 55 -7.51 18.34 8.54
N LEU A 56 -7.99 18.49 7.30
CA LEU A 56 -8.16 17.37 6.36
C LEU A 56 -6.82 16.75 5.96
N ILE A 57 -5.81 17.58 5.69
CA ILE A 57 -4.46 17.10 5.37
C ILE A 57 -3.88 16.32 6.54
N LEU A 58 -4.01 16.86 7.77
CA LEU A 58 -3.54 16.19 8.98
C LEU A 58 -4.31 14.89 9.27
N THR A 59 -5.60 14.83 8.94
CA THR A 59 -6.42 13.61 9.09
C THR A 59 -6.00 12.53 8.10
N ALA A 60 -5.81 12.89 6.82
CA ALA A 60 -5.29 11.96 5.81
C ALA A 60 -3.88 11.46 6.18
N PHE A 61 -3.03 12.37 6.68
CA PHE A 61 -1.69 12.03 7.16
C PHE A 61 -1.73 11.10 8.38
N ALA A 62 -2.58 11.39 9.39
CA ALA A 62 -2.74 10.55 10.58
C ALA A 62 -3.29 9.15 10.24
N SER A 63 -4.20 9.06 9.26
CA SER A 63 -4.68 7.79 8.71
C SER A 63 -3.53 6.97 8.09
N GLY A 64 -2.63 7.63 7.35
CA GLY A 64 -1.41 7.00 6.82
C GLY A 64 -0.43 6.55 7.90
N CYS A 65 -0.18 7.38 8.92
CA CYS A 65 0.69 7.02 10.04
C CYS A 65 0.17 5.80 10.84
N SER A 66 -1.15 5.65 10.95
CA SER A 66 -1.76 4.49 11.63
C SER A 66 -1.46 3.17 10.89
N SER A 67 -1.29 3.21 9.57
CA SER A 67 -0.87 2.06 8.75
C SER A 67 0.61 1.68 8.94
N MET A 68 1.42 2.57 9.55
CA MET A 68 2.85 2.35 9.79
C MET A 68 3.14 1.49 11.04
N THR A 69 2.08 1.02 11.71
CA THR A 69 2.14 0.11 12.85
C THR A 69 2.70 -1.25 12.42
N GLY A 70 4.01 -1.42 12.59
CA GLY A 70 4.73 -2.63 12.17
C GLY A 70 6.24 -2.43 11.98
N ILE A 71 6.67 -1.19 11.70
CA ILE A 71 8.09 -0.85 11.61
C ILE A 71 8.79 -0.98 12.97
N GLU A 72 8.07 -0.71 14.05
CA GLU A 72 8.58 -0.88 15.43
C GLU A 72 8.87 -2.34 15.78
N ALA A 73 8.17 -3.30 15.18
CA ALA A 73 8.47 -4.72 15.37
C ALA A 73 9.84 -5.09 14.77
N VAL A 74 10.22 -4.45 13.66
CA VAL A 74 11.52 -4.65 12.99
C VAL A 74 12.64 -3.94 13.75
N SER A 75 12.40 -2.73 14.27
CA SER A 75 13.40 -1.98 15.07
C SER A 75 13.67 -2.66 16.42
N ASN A 76 12.67 -3.23 17.07
CA ASN A 76 12.85 -4.00 18.31
C ASN A 76 13.56 -5.35 18.08
N SER A 77 13.55 -5.85 16.84
CA SER A 77 14.20 -7.10 16.44
C SER A 77 15.67 -6.94 16.02
N VAL A 78 16.27 -5.75 16.15
CA VAL A 78 17.67 -5.46 15.74
C VAL A 78 18.67 -6.47 16.33
N ARG A 79 18.48 -6.89 17.59
CA ARG A 79 19.36 -7.87 18.26
C ARG A 79 19.29 -9.29 17.66
N SER A 80 18.23 -9.61 16.91
CA SER A 80 18.07 -10.88 16.18
C SER A 80 18.77 -10.90 14.82
N PHE A 81 19.28 -9.75 14.33
CA PHE A 81 20.01 -9.70 13.07
C PHE A 81 21.42 -10.27 13.21
N ARG A 82 21.90 -10.89 12.14
CA ARG A 82 23.28 -11.39 12.06
C ARG A 82 24.25 -10.20 12.13
N GLN A 83 25.40 -10.35 12.77
CA GLN A 83 26.41 -9.28 12.79
C GLN A 83 26.90 -8.96 11.36
N PRO A 84 27.12 -7.68 11.01
CA PRO A 84 26.89 -6.47 11.81
C PRO A 84 25.40 -6.12 11.96
N GLN A 85 24.89 -6.15 13.21
CA GLN A 85 23.45 -6.06 13.53
C GLN A 85 22.81 -4.78 13.02
N GLY A 86 23.40 -3.62 13.32
CA GLY A 86 22.84 -2.32 12.92
C GLY A 86 22.75 -2.13 11.40
N ARG A 87 23.78 -2.55 10.65
CA ARG A 87 23.79 -2.43 9.18
C ARG A 87 22.74 -3.35 8.53
N ASN A 88 22.60 -4.57 9.04
CA ASN A 88 21.65 -5.55 8.51
C ASN A 88 20.20 -5.20 8.86
N ALA A 89 19.95 -4.70 10.07
CA ALA A 89 18.65 -4.21 10.46
C ALA A 89 18.24 -2.98 9.63
N ALA A 90 19.14 -1.99 9.46
CA ALA A 90 18.89 -0.82 8.63
C ALA A 90 18.56 -1.19 7.19
N ARG A 91 19.34 -2.08 6.56
CA ARG A 91 19.06 -2.58 5.21
C ARG A 91 17.68 -3.24 5.10
N THR A 92 17.33 -4.07 6.08
CA THR A 92 16.04 -4.77 6.09
C THR A 92 14.89 -3.79 6.23
N LEU A 93 15.04 -2.79 7.10
CA LEU A 93 14.04 -1.73 7.26
C LEU A 93 13.87 -0.88 5.99
N THR A 94 14.98 -0.52 5.33
CA THR A 94 14.94 0.20 4.05
C THR A 94 14.26 -0.62 2.96
N LEU A 95 14.57 -1.92 2.86
CA LEU A 95 13.93 -2.82 1.88
C LEU A 95 12.43 -2.96 2.14
N LEU A 96 12.03 -3.13 3.40
CA LEU A 96 10.61 -3.19 3.76
C LEU A 96 9.89 -1.89 3.38
N GLY A 97 10.47 -0.74 3.72
CA GLY A 97 9.92 0.57 3.36
C GLY A 97 9.81 0.76 1.84
N ALA A 98 10.84 0.36 1.08
CA ALA A 98 10.82 0.43 -0.38
C ALA A 98 9.72 -0.44 -0.99
N VAL A 99 9.54 -1.67 -0.52
CA VAL A 99 8.45 -2.57 -0.97
C VAL A 99 7.09 -1.92 -0.69
N LEU A 100 6.87 -1.40 0.51
CA LEU A 100 5.60 -0.75 0.87
C LEU A 100 5.31 0.47 -0.02
N VAL A 101 6.31 1.32 -0.27
CA VAL A 101 6.17 2.49 -1.16
C VAL A 101 5.80 2.06 -2.58
N VAL A 102 6.48 1.04 -3.13
CA VAL A 102 6.19 0.52 -4.47
C VAL A 102 4.78 -0.04 -4.56
N LEU A 103 4.36 -0.84 -3.59
CA LEU A 103 3.02 -1.41 -3.57
C LEU A 103 1.95 -0.33 -3.44
N PHE A 104 2.13 0.63 -2.52
CA PHE A 104 1.18 1.71 -2.29
C PHE A 104 1.01 2.61 -3.51
N LEU A 105 2.12 3.03 -4.13
CA LEU A 105 2.09 3.85 -5.34
C LEU A 105 1.50 3.07 -6.52
N GLY A 106 1.86 1.79 -6.67
CA GLY A 106 1.33 0.95 -7.74
C GLY A 106 -0.19 0.80 -7.68
N VAL A 107 -0.72 0.46 -6.49
CA VAL A 107 -2.17 0.34 -6.27
C VAL A 107 -2.88 1.69 -6.46
N THR A 108 -2.34 2.77 -5.91
CA THR A 108 -2.90 4.13 -6.09
C THR A 108 -2.95 4.53 -7.58
N LEU A 109 -1.92 4.22 -8.35
CA LEU A 109 -1.91 4.49 -9.80
C LEU A 109 -2.99 3.69 -10.54
N LEU A 110 -3.18 2.42 -10.18
CA LEU A 110 -4.23 1.59 -10.76
C LEU A 110 -5.62 2.12 -10.41
N ASP A 111 -5.83 2.55 -9.17
CA ASP A 111 -7.09 3.15 -8.71
C ASP A 111 -7.48 4.35 -9.58
N VAL A 112 -6.52 5.25 -9.83
CA VAL A 112 -6.68 6.42 -10.71
C VAL A 112 -6.94 6.03 -12.17
N ILE A 113 -6.20 5.06 -12.71
CA ILE A 113 -6.34 4.59 -14.10
C ILE A 113 -7.70 3.93 -14.35
N TYR A 114 -8.11 3.06 -13.43
CA TYR A 114 -9.33 2.25 -13.57
C TYR A 114 -10.60 2.99 -13.12
N GLY A 115 -10.43 4.15 -12.48
CA GLY A 115 -11.52 4.98 -12.01
C GLY A 115 -12.33 4.32 -10.90
N VAL A 116 -11.64 3.63 -9.98
CA VAL A 116 -12.30 2.98 -8.84
C VAL A 116 -12.57 4.08 -7.80
N GLY A 117 -13.83 4.42 -7.60
CA GLY A 117 -14.26 5.45 -6.66
C GLY A 117 -15.04 4.88 -5.47
N PRO A 118 -15.12 5.60 -4.33
CA PRO A 118 -15.94 5.22 -3.19
C PRO A 118 -17.40 5.03 -3.63
N ARG A 119 -17.97 3.86 -3.34
CA ARG A 119 -19.39 3.60 -3.60
C ARG A 119 -20.20 4.00 -2.37
N PRO A 120 -21.20 4.90 -2.51
CA PRO A 120 -21.98 5.39 -1.36
C PRO A 120 -22.81 4.29 -0.67
N SER A 121 -22.93 3.08 -1.22
CA SER A 121 -23.78 2.01 -0.69
C SER A 121 -23.04 0.83 -0.03
N GLY A 122 -21.73 0.89 0.24
CA GLY A 122 -21.03 -0.27 0.79
C GLY A 122 -19.77 0.01 1.60
N SER A 123 -18.79 0.72 1.02
CA SER A 123 -17.51 0.97 1.67
C SER A 123 -17.04 2.38 1.31
N PRO A 124 -16.90 3.30 2.29
CA PRO A 124 -16.44 4.67 2.05
C PRO A 124 -14.96 4.75 1.70
N THR A 125 -14.23 3.64 1.65
CA THR A 125 -12.81 3.58 1.34
C THR A 125 -12.54 2.62 0.17
N VAL A 126 -11.60 3.02 -0.68
CA VAL A 126 -11.00 2.17 -1.74
C VAL A 126 -9.77 1.40 -1.23
N LEU A 127 -9.47 1.56 0.07
CA LEU A 127 -8.44 0.87 0.86
C LEU A 127 -9.03 0.28 2.14
#